data_AF-Q977V6-F1
#
_entry.id   AF-Q977V6-F1
#
_cell.length_a   1.000
_cell.length_b   1.000
_cell.length_c   1.000
_cell.angle_alpha   90.00
_cell.angle_beta   90.00
_cell.angle_gamma   90.00
#
_symmetry.space_group_name_H-M   'P 1'
#
loop_
_entity.id
_entity.type
_entity.pdbx_description
1 polymer ?
#
loop_
_entity_poly.entity_id
_entity_poly.type
_entity_poly.pdbx_seq_one_letter_code
_entity_poly.pdbx_strand_id
1 'polypeptide(L)'
;MEVRQSGINNYRSQGLYLSVPVYYHRAQVAFIDTESTYIYNTVRAWFNSMRLVLLGGEPRNLKQLKLKGWDLWEGYNKQKRYVYKLFNPGLGIEVYTYSIKNDSPIIFRITGKQWKNKPAFEIFKAANEYSPNTDDVGAEPTVIEVSKRWDRVTKKVWVQVDVFITGNVFEAEDALKWVLSLMHRQVDFTFNRVYVVRLEQFTRVHEKAEKAVIDAMQAFAEKWGDRKTGVENKHPEAEGRQWATWVFRLSNIHLSEFRADLKLYRKKKYNYPAIDLSDHPKLEVVHYHVDYSPEAVAKAEREGREIIASIIEAANAYDALLPDNEHPVAGYGVANPLIVKAINEEDLKRRFSEFAPVEALQLDSKERYILMQLMDRRLESEDLKQIAERLGVSVRTVQNKIKRLVDLELAFRFRTKGNKWVYLFNFDRVRPREPELGKPELQQVLGELAEPEPIDVSKLGNKVLATYILIKHGHRSTAAISRVLGVTRRQVRNYIRQLREAGLVEAEKRGRHVFYKANGYPSHDEVAASAATENYADKVEGG
;
A
#
# COMPACT_ATOMS: atom_id res chain seq x y z
N MET A 1 -11.05 24.37 4.38
CA MET A 1 -10.36 23.16 3.88
C MET A 1 -9.81 23.35 2.45
N GLU A 2 -9.66 24.58 1.94
CA GLU A 2 -9.24 24.86 0.55
C GLU A 2 -7.82 25.45 0.40
N VAL A 3 -7.02 25.50 1.49
CA VAL A 3 -5.70 26.15 1.49
C VAL A 3 -4.53 25.19 1.14
N ARG A 4 -4.78 23.90 0.85
CA ARG A 4 -3.69 22.91 0.70
C ARG A 4 -3.22 22.62 -0.73
N GLN A 5 -4.03 22.81 -1.77
CA GLN A 5 -3.63 22.40 -3.14
C GLN A 5 -2.67 23.37 -3.84
N SER A 6 -2.71 24.67 -3.55
CA SER A 6 -1.84 25.66 -4.22
C SER A 6 -0.39 25.58 -3.74
N GLY A 7 -0.16 25.28 -2.46
CA GLY A 7 1.18 25.09 -1.90
C GLY A 7 1.87 23.83 -2.46
N ILE A 8 1.14 22.72 -2.54
CA ILE A 8 1.66 21.43 -3.02
C ILE A 8 2.13 21.52 -4.49
N ASN A 9 1.38 22.21 -5.35
CA ASN A 9 1.76 22.38 -6.75
C ASN A 9 3.01 23.27 -6.93
N ASN A 10 3.22 24.26 -6.06
CA ASN A 10 4.43 25.09 -6.08
C ASN A 10 5.70 24.31 -5.69
N TYR A 11 5.64 23.42 -4.70
CA TYR A 11 6.79 22.55 -4.36
C TYR A 11 7.13 21.58 -5.50
N ARG A 12 6.11 21.03 -6.17
CA ARG A 12 6.28 20.15 -7.34
C ARG A 12 6.94 20.85 -8.53
N SER A 13 6.64 22.14 -8.76
CA SER A 13 7.30 22.95 -9.81
C SER A 13 8.79 23.21 -9.53
N GLN A 14 9.20 23.16 -8.27
CA GLN A 14 10.60 23.35 -7.86
C GLN A 14 11.40 22.03 -7.77
N GLY A 15 10.80 20.89 -8.14
CA GLY A 15 11.45 19.58 -8.02
C GLY A 15 11.65 19.12 -6.57
N LEU A 16 10.95 19.72 -5.61
CA LEU A 16 11.01 19.35 -4.20
C LEU A 16 9.93 18.29 -3.92
N TYR A 17 10.37 17.06 -3.67
CA TYR A 17 9.49 15.97 -3.23
C TYR A 17 8.86 16.29 -1.88
N LEU A 18 7.57 15.98 -1.73
CA LEU A 18 6.89 16.15 -0.44
C LEU A 18 7.38 15.09 0.54
N SER A 19 7.49 15.48 1.81
CA SER A 19 7.85 14.59 2.91
C SER A 19 6.68 13.67 3.28
N VAL A 20 6.91 12.36 3.31
CA VAL A 20 5.94 11.36 3.77
C VAL A 20 6.19 11.02 5.24
N PRO A 21 5.21 11.18 6.15
CA PRO A 21 5.36 10.68 7.51
C PRO A 21 5.41 9.16 7.51
N VAL A 22 6.38 8.60 8.22
CA VAL A 22 6.58 7.15 8.37
C VAL A 22 6.66 6.83 9.86
N TYR A 23 5.98 5.78 10.26
CA TYR A 23 5.81 5.37 11.66
C TYR A 23 6.51 4.04 11.92
N TYR A 24 6.94 3.83 13.16
CA TYR A 24 7.41 2.52 13.60
C TYR A 24 6.19 1.60 13.79
N HIS A 25 6.24 0.40 13.20
CA HIS A 25 5.26 -0.63 13.52
C HIS A 25 5.78 -1.54 14.62
N ARG A 26 6.74 -2.41 14.26
CA ARG A 26 7.33 -3.38 15.16
C ARG A 26 8.80 -3.60 14.83
N ALA A 27 9.60 -3.67 15.87
CA ALA A 27 10.96 -4.18 15.82
C ALA A 27 11.03 -5.51 16.57
N GLN A 28 11.93 -6.38 16.13
CA GLN A 28 12.37 -7.54 16.89
C GLN A 28 13.88 -7.50 17.02
N VAL A 29 14.35 -7.48 18.25
CA VAL A 29 15.77 -7.56 18.58
C VAL A 29 16.02 -8.92 19.23
N ALA A 30 16.99 -9.66 18.72
CA ALA A 30 17.41 -10.93 19.31
C ALA A 30 18.70 -10.72 20.09
N PHE A 31 18.65 -11.00 21.39
CA PHE A 31 19.81 -11.08 22.27
C PHE A 31 20.17 -12.55 22.46
N ILE A 32 21.41 -12.91 22.14
CA ILE A 32 21.85 -14.29 22.06
C ILE A 32 23.08 -14.50 22.93
N ASP A 33 23.04 -15.59 23.70
CA ASP A 33 24.18 -16.11 24.42
C ASP A 33 24.40 -17.57 24.00
N THR A 34 25.45 -17.81 23.23
CA THR A 34 25.81 -19.15 22.74
C THR A 34 26.59 -20.00 23.73
N GLU A 35 27.07 -19.41 24.83
CA GLU A 35 27.95 -20.08 25.78
C GLU A 35 27.25 -20.42 27.10
N SER A 36 26.06 -19.85 27.36
CA SER A 36 25.33 -20.08 28.60
C SER A 36 23.83 -20.31 28.42
N THR A 37 23.27 -21.08 29.35
CA THR A 37 21.81 -21.18 29.56
C THR A 37 21.34 -20.47 30.83
N TYR A 38 22.24 -19.73 31.48
CA TYR A 38 22.02 -19.07 32.77
C TYR A 38 20.77 -18.19 32.79
N ILE A 39 20.58 -17.34 31.77
CA ILE A 39 19.44 -16.42 31.69
C ILE A 39 18.12 -17.19 31.70
N TYR A 40 17.98 -18.18 30.81
CA TYR A 40 16.76 -19.00 30.74
C TYR A 40 16.50 -19.75 32.05
N ASN A 41 17.53 -20.38 32.63
CA ASN A 41 17.37 -21.13 33.87
C ASN A 41 16.99 -20.22 35.05
N THR A 42 17.52 -18.99 35.08
CA THR A 42 17.21 -17.98 36.09
C THR A 42 15.76 -17.51 35.97
N VAL A 43 15.35 -17.12 34.75
CA VAL A 43 13.96 -16.71 34.45
C VAL A 43 12.97 -17.83 34.80
N ARG A 44 13.32 -19.08 34.47
CA ARG A 44 12.49 -20.25 34.77
C ARG A 44 12.40 -20.58 36.24
N ALA A 45 13.51 -20.51 36.96
CA ALA A 45 13.52 -20.69 38.40
C ALA A 45 12.64 -19.64 39.09
N TRP A 46 12.73 -18.37 38.65
CA TRP A 46 11.85 -17.31 39.13
C TRP A 46 10.36 -17.61 38.85
N PHE A 47 10.01 -17.93 37.61
CA PHE A 47 8.62 -18.23 37.23
C PHE A 47 8.02 -19.38 38.03
N ASN A 48 8.73 -20.50 38.13
CA ASN A 48 8.27 -21.68 38.87
C ASN A 48 8.11 -21.38 40.36
N SER A 49 9.01 -20.56 40.90
CA SER A 49 8.94 -20.22 42.32
C SER A 49 7.79 -19.27 42.61
N MET A 50 7.57 -18.23 41.79
CA MET A 50 6.38 -17.37 41.87
C MET A 50 5.09 -18.19 41.85
N ARG A 51 4.96 -19.11 40.89
CA ARG A 51 3.83 -20.03 40.77
C ARG A 51 3.62 -20.86 42.04
N LEU A 52 4.69 -21.45 42.58
CA LEU A 52 4.60 -22.27 43.80
C LEU A 52 4.09 -21.46 45.00
N VAL A 53 4.52 -20.21 45.16
CA VAL A 53 4.02 -19.37 46.25
C VAL A 53 2.54 -19.01 46.07
N LEU A 54 2.12 -18.68 44.85
CA LEU A 54 0.71 -18.38 44.56
C LEU A 54 -0.22 -19.59 44.73
N LEU A 55 0.32 -20.81 44.65
CA LEU A 55 -0.39 -22.06 44.99
C LEU A 55 -0.39 -22.38 46.50
N GLY A 56 0.13 -21.49 47.35
CA GLY A 56 0.21 -21.68 48.80
C GLY A 56 1.38 -22.55 49.28
N GLY A 57 2.37 -22.82 48.42
CA GLY A 57 3.59 -23.52 48.81
C GLY A 57 4.59 -22.61 49.52
N GLU A 58 5.39 -23.17 50.44
CA GLU A 58 6.52 -22.46 51.03
C GLU A 58 7.73 -22.46 50.07
N PRO A 59 8.19 -21.30 49.59
CA PRO A 59 9.35 -21.25 48.71
C PRO A 59 10.63 -21.49 49.52
N ARG A 60 11.46 -22.45 49.11
CA ARG A 60 12.74 -22.74 49.79
C ARG A 60 13.74 -21.56 49.76
N ASN A 61 13.56 -20.55 48.90
CA ASN A 61 14.55 -19.49 48.65
C ASN A 61 13.99 -18.06 48.42
N LEU A 62 12.75 -17.75 48.82
CA LEU A 62 12.13 -16.44 48.48
C LEU A 62 11.49 -15.74 49.69
N LYS A 63 12.31 -15.39 50.68
CA LYS A 63 11.87 -14.62 51.85
C LYS A 63 11.51 -13.15 51.56
N GLN A 64 11.53 -12.68 50.31
CA GLN A 64 11.41 -11.25 49.98
C GLN A 64 10.63 -10.90 48.69
N LEU A 65 9.89 -11.82 48.07
CA LEU A 65 9.03 -11.42 46.95
C LEU A 65 7.83 -10.64 47.48
N LYS A 66 7.77 -9.35 47.15
CA LYS A 66 6.52 -8.57 47.27
C LYS A 66 5.55 -9.08 46.19
N LEU A 67 4.81 -10.14 46.51
CA LEU A 67 3.80 -10.75 45.64
C LEU A 67 2.53 -9.91 45.48
N LYS A 68 2.48 -8.71 46.06
CA LYS A 68 1.30 -7.86 46.03
C LYS A 68 0.90 -7.58 44.57
N GLY A 69 -0.32 -7.99 44.21
CA GLY A 69 -0.91 -7.77 42.89
C GLY A 69 -0.55 -8.82 41.83
N TRP A 70 0.07 -9.94 42.19
CA TRP A 70 0.27 -11.07 41.27
C TRP A 70 -0.81 -12.14 41.44
N ASP A 71 -1.40 -12.55 40.32
CA ASP A 71 -2.38 -13.63 40.24
C ASP A 71 -1.86 -14.79 39.38
N LEU A 72 -2.39 -15.99 39.62
CA LEU A 72 -2.09 -17.21 38.87
C LEU A 72 -3.31 -17.69 38.10
N TRP A 73 -3.10 -18.06 36.85
CA TRP A 73 -4.07 -18.76 36.03
C TRP A 73 -3.43 -19.99 35.38
N GLU A 74 -4.10 -21.13 35.47
CA GLU A 74 -3.71 -22.38 34.81
C GLU A 74 -4.90 -22.93 34.04
N GLY A 75 -4.71 -23.22 32.75
CA GLY A 75 -5.80 -23.68 31.91
C GLY A 75 -5.36 -23.97 30.49
N TYR A 76 -6.33 -24.16 29.60
CA TYR A 76 -6.09 -24.39 28.18
C TYR A 76 -6.31 -23.11 27.38
N ASN A 77 -5.42 -22.81 26.44
CA ASN A 77 -5.66 -21.75 25.46
C ASN A 77 -6.62 -22.24 24.35
N LYS A 78 -7.00 -21.34 23.43
CA LYS A 78 -7.87 -21.65 22.28
C LYS A 78 -7.35 -22.81 21.41
N GLN A 79 -6.04 -23.04 21.40
CA GLN A 79 -5.39 -24.13 20.67
C GLN A 79 -5.30 -25.43 21.49
N LYS A 80 -6.03 -25.54 22.61
CA LYS A 80 -6.00 -26.67 23.54
C LYS A 80 -4.60 -26.99 24.09
N ARG A 81 -3.71 -25.99 24.13
CA ARG A 81 -2.41 -26.10 24.81
C ARG A 81 -2.58 -25.64 26.24
N TYR A 82 -2.08 -26.42 27.19
CA TYR A 82 -2.04 -26.01 28.58
C TYR A 82 -1.09 -24.81 28.72
N VAL A 83 -1.51 -23.80 29.48
CA VAL A 83 -0.78 -22.56 29.69
C VAL A 83 -0.77 -22.27 31.18
N TYR A 84 0.41 -21.94 31.67
CA TYR A 84 0.64 -21.44 33.03
C TYR A 84 0.89 -19.94 32.90
N LYS A 85 0.07 -19.12 33.55
CA LYS A 85 0.11 -17.67 33.42
C LYS A 85 0.17 -17.00 34.80
N LEU A 86 1.16 -16.14 34.98
CA LEU A 86 1.24 -15.15 36.04
C LEU A 86 0.76 -13.81 35.47
N PHE A 87 -0.03 -13.06 36.21
CA PHE A 87 -0.49 -11.75 35.76
C PHE A 87 -0.38 -10.73 36.89
N ASN A 88 0.07 -9.52 36.56
CA ASN A 88 0.05 -8.38 37.47
C ASN A 88 -0.64 -7.19 36.79
N PRO A 89 -1.94 -6.94 37.09
CA PRO A 89 -2.67 -5.83 36.49
C PRO A 89 -2.10 -4.46 36.85
N GLY A 90 -1.53 -4.31 38.05
CA GLY A 90 -0.93 -3.06 38.50
C GLY A 90 0.33 -2.67 37.73
N LEU A 91 1.01 -3.64 37.13
CA LEU A 91 2.17 -3.43 36.25
C LEU A 91 1.82 -3.54 34.75
N GLY A 92 0.61 -4.00 34.41
CA GLY A 92 0.25 -4.35 33.03
C GLY A 92 1.14 -5.46 32.47
N ILE A 93 1.51 -6.47 33.27
CA ILE A 93 2.40 -7.56 32.83
C ILE A 93 1.70 -8.91 32.93
N GLU A 94 1.83 -9.70 31.87
CA GLU A 94 1.53 -11.12 31.89
C GLU A 94 2.81 -11.91 31.62
N VAL A 95 3.05 -12.99 32.37
CA VAL A 95 4.14 -13.94 32.11
C VAL A 95 3.57 -15.32 31.95
N TYR A 96 3.91 -16.02 30.88
CA TYR A 96 3.37 -17.35 30.66
C TYR A 96 4.34 -18.33 29.98
N THR A 97 4.08 -19.61 30.18
CA THR A 97 4.75 -20.73 29.50
C THR A 97 3.74 -21.83 29.17
N TYR A 98 4.04 -22.59 28.13
CA TYR A 98 3.26 -23.77 27.72
C TYR A 98 3.65 -25.05 28.46
N SER A 99 4.78 -25.04 29.20
CA SER A 99 5.21 -26.17 30.01
C SER A 99 6.09 -25.73 31.16
N ILE A 100 5.87 -26.34 32.33
CA ILE A 100 6.74 -26.18 33.51
C ILE A 100 7.90 -27.20 33.53
N LYS A 101 7.75 -28.33 32.82
CA LYS A 101 8.73 -29.43 32.81
C LYS A 101 9.68 -29.38 31.61
N ASN A 102 9.24 -28.89 30.46
CA ASN A 102 10.05 -28.88 29.24
C ASN A 102 10.73 -27.53 29.02
N ASP A 103 11.69 -27.48 28.09
CA ASP A 103 12.38 -26.25 27.65
C ASP A 103 11.49 -25.30 26.82
N SER A 104 10.22 -25.18 27.21
CA SER A 104 9.27 -24.24 26.62
C SER A 104 9.71 -22.79 26.87
N PRO A 105 9.48 -21.88 25.90
CA PRO A 105 9.77 -20.47 26.09
C PRO A 105 8.96 -19.88 27.25
N ILE A 106 9.56 -18.90 27.93
CA ILE A 106 8.89 -18.06 28.92
C ILE A 106 8.65 -16.71 28.27
N ILE A 107 7.39 -16.31 28.20
CA ILE A 107 6.97 -15.14 27.46
C ILE A 107 6.45 -14.10 28.44
N PHE A 108 7.06 -12.91 28.41
CA PHE A 108 6.56 -11.72 29.07
C PHE A 108 5.78 -10.90 28.05
N ARG A 109 4.56 -10.52 28.39
CA ARG A 109 3.71 -9.63 27.61
C ARG A 109 3.41 -8.40 28.45
N ILE A 110 3.80 -7.23 27.97
CA ILE A 110 3.68 -5.96 28.67
C ILE A 110 2.63 -5.14 27.92
N THR A 111 1.49 -4.93 28.57
CA THR A 111 0.35 -4.17 28.05
C THR A 111 0.36 -2.77 28.67
N GLY A 112 0.43 -1.74 27.81
CA GLY A 112 0.28 -0.33 28.22
C GLY A 112 1.55 0.53 28.18
N LYS A 113 1.35 1.86 28.27
CA LYS A 113 2.40 2.90 28.21
C LYS A 113 3.25 3.02 29.49
N GLN A 114 2.95 2.24 30.54
CA GLN A 114 3.47 2.48 31.90
C GLN A 114 4.98 2.29 32.06
N TRP A 115 5.63 1.45 31.24
CA TRP A 115 7.07 1.24 31.33
C TRP A 115 7.90 2.35 30.65
N LYS A 116 7.32 3.11 29.70
CA LYS A 116 8.06 4.09 28.89
C LYS A 116 8.37 5.43 29.61
N ASN A 117 7.86 5.67 30.83
CA ASN A 117 7.95 7.00 31.48
C ASN A 117 8.10 7.00 33.02
N LYS A 118 8.47 5.89 33.67
CA LYS A 118 8.64 5.89 35.14
C LYS A 118 9.85 5.08 35.60
N PRO A 119 10.62 5.58 36.61
CA PRO A 119 11.55 4.72 37.34
C PRO A 119 10.79 3.51 37.89
N ALA A 120 11.38 2.31 37.82
CA ALA A 120 10.74 1.05 38.22
C ALA A 120 10.10 1.07 39.63
N PHE A 121 10.52 2.02 40.48
CA PHE A 121 10.03 2.21 41.84
C PHE A 121 8.71 3.01 41.95
N GLU A 122 8.36 3.88 40.99
CA GLU A 122 7.14 4.71 41.06
C GLU A 122 5.88 4.05 40.47
N ILE A 123 6.05 2.95 39.73
CA ILE A 123 4.94 2.20 39.10
C ILE A 123 4.03 1.57 40.17
N PHE A 124 4.57 1.26 41.36
CA PHE A 124 3.83 0.62 42.45
C PHE A 124 2.69 1.47 43.07
N LYS A 125 2.57 2.76 42.74
CA LYS A 125 1.59 3.67 43.36
C LYS A 125 0.35 3.97 42.52
N ALA A 126 0.33 3.61 41.23
CA ALA A 126 -0.72 4.02 40.28
C ALA A 126 -1.54 2.84 39.71
N ALA A 127 -1.77 1.80 40.50
CA ALA A 127 -2.36 0.52 40.06
C ALA A 127 -3.90 0.48 39.96
N ASN A 128 -4.61 1.61 40.15
CA ASN A 128 -6.08 1.61 40.25
C ASN A 128 -6.83 2.01 38.96
N GLU A 129 -6.15 2.24 37.83
CA GLU A 129 -6.79 2.72 36.59
C GLU A 129 -6.65 1.76 35.40
N TYR A 130 -6.17 0.53 35.62
CA TYR A 130 -6.03 -0.45 34.53
C TYR A 130 -7.38 -1.07 34.17
N SER A 131 -7.87 -0.77 32.96
CA SER A 131 -8.99 -1.47 32.33
C SER A 131 -8.45 -2.52 31.33
N PRO A 132 -8.77 -3.82 31.48
CA PRO A 132 -8.32 -4.87 30.56
C PRO A 132 -9.05 -4.88 29.21
N ASN A 133 -9.99 -3.96 28.95
CA ASN A 133 -10.67 -3.84 27.66
C ASN A 133 -9.77 -3.13 26.64
N THR A 134 -8.78 -3.84 26.09
CA THR A 134 -7.97 -3.39 24.96
C THR A 134 -8.61 -3.81 23.63
N ASP A 135 -9.84 -3.34 23.38
CA ASP A 135 -10.38 -3.27 22.01
C ASP A 135 -9.93 -1.97 21.30
N ASP A 136 -9.23 -1.09 22.02
CA ASP A 136 -8.56 0.06 21.42
C ASP A 136 -7.37 -0.40 20.58
N VAL A 137 -7.48 -0.13 19.27
CA VAL A 137 -6.39 -0.16 18.30
C VAL A 137 -5.28 0.74 18.84
N GLY A 138 -4.23 0.14 19.38
CA GLY A 138 -3.12 0.86 19.99
C GLY A 138 -1.82 0.10 19.76
N ALA A 139 -0.68 0.77 20.03
CA ALA A 139 0.66 0.20 19.89
C ALA A 139 0.71 -1.24 20.41
N GLU A 140 1.25 -2.16 19.61
CA GLU A 140 1.31 -3.58 19.96
C GLU A 140 2.03 -3.76 21.31
N PRO A 141 1.59 -4.72 22.15
CA PRO A 141 2.24 -4.96 23.43
C PRO A 141 3.71 -5.31 23.22
N THR A 142 4.56 -4.87 24.15
CA THR A 142 5.95 -5.34 24.17
C THR A 142 5.95 -6.80 24.60
N VAL A 143 6.62 -7.64 23.82
CA VAL A 143 6.72 -9.08 24.10
C VAL A 143 8.19 -9.45 24.23
N ILE A 144 8.55 -10.11 25.32
CA ILE A 144 9.89 -10.66 25.52
C ILE A 144 9.77 -12.17 25.62
N GLU A 145 10.35 -12.90 24.67
CA GLU A 145 10.39 -14.35 24.68
C GLU A 145 11.80 -14.82 25.07
N VAL A 146 11.91 -15.50 26.22
CA VAL A 146 13.14 -16.13 26.66
C VAL A 146 13.08 -17.62 26.32
N SER A 147 13.94 -18.07 25.40
CA SER A 147 13.89 -19.41 24.86
C SER A 147 15.26 -20.10 24.90
N LYS A 148 15.24 -21.42 25.12
CA LYS A 148 16.39 -22.27 24.81
C LYS A 148 16.33 -22.66 23.33
N ARG A 149 17.49 -22.60 22.69
CA ARG A 149 17.68 -23.04 21.32
C ARG A 149 18.64 -24.22 21.33
N TRP A 150 18.35 -25.24 20.53
CA TRP A 150 19.21 -26.40 20.36
C TRP A 150 19.72 -26.41 18.93
N ASP A 151 21.03 -26.24 18.78
CA ASP A 151 21.67 -26.44 17.49
C ASP A 151 21.88 -27.95 17.27
N ARG A 152 21.18 -28.49 16.27
CA ARG A 152 21.24 -29.91 15.94
C ARG A 152 22.60 -30.34 15.38
N VAL A 153 23.35 -29.40 14.80
CA VAL A 153 24.66 -29.63 14.17
C VAL A 153 25.73 -29.64 15.25
N THR A 154 25.85 -28.55 16.01
CA THR A 154 26.88 -28.43 17.06
C THR A 154 26.51 -29.17 18.35
N LYS A 155 25.26 -29.64 18.47
CA LYS A 155 24.67 -30.22 19.70
C LYS A 155 24.69 -29.28 20.91
N LYS A 156 25.04 -28.00 20.72
CA LYS A 156 25.05 -27.01 21.79
C LYS A 156 23.63 -26.50 22.07
N VAL A 157 23.35 -26.29 23.34
CA VAL A 157 22.14 -25.59 23.81
C VAL A 157 22.55 -24.17 24.20
N TRP A 158 21.80 -23.20 23.70
CA TRP A 158 22.06 -21.78 23.91
C TRP A 158 20.77 -21.02 24.20
N VAL A 159 20.87 -19.75 24.57
CA VAL A 159 19.69 -18.93 24.91
C VAL A 159 19.51 -17.79 23.93
N GLN A 160 18.25 -17.59 23.54
CA GLN A 160 17.79 -16.46 22.74
C GLN A 160 16.69 -15.73 23.50
N VAL A 161 16.87 -14.42 23.65
CA VAL A 161 15.85 -13.50 24.14
C VAL A 161 15.38 -12.64 22.98
N ASP A 162 14.17 -12.90 22.50
CA ASP A 162 13.54 -12.09 21.45
C ASP A 162 12.70 -10.99 22.09
N VAL A 163 13.07 -9.73 21.85
CA VAL A 163 12.33 -8.55 22.31
C VAL A 163 11.58 -7.94 21.13
N PHE A 164 10.26 -7.98 21.20
CA PHE A 164 9.36 -7.37 20.24
C PHE A 164 8.80 -6.07 20.80
N ILE A 165 9.08 -4.94 20.16
CA ILE A 165 8.68 -3.61 20.62
C ILE A 165 8.10 -2.77 19.48
N THR A 166 7.21 -1.84 19.81
CA THR A 166 6.81 -0.75 18.91
C THR A 166 7.65 0.49 19.25
N GLY A 167 8.47 0.91 18.28
CA GLY A 167 9.35 2.07 18.42
C GLY A 167 10.81 1.76 18.08
N ASN A 168 11.71 2.53 18.69
CA ASN A 168 13.15 2.46 18.47
C ASN A 168 13.73 1.14 18.99
N VAL A 169 14.51 0.43 18.15
CA VAL A 169 15.15 -0.85 18.47
C VAL A 169 16.01 -0.80 19.74
N PHE A 170 16.61 0.34 20.06
CA PHE A 170 17.49 0.49 21.22
C PHE A 170 16.73 0.48 22.56
N GLU A 171 15.40 0.71 22.54
CA GLU A 171 14.54 0.54 23.72
C GLU A 171 14.40 -0.93 24.15
N ALA A 172 14.80 -1.89 23.30
CA ALA A 172 14.68 -3.31 23.58
C ALA A 172 15.52 -3.74 24.78
N GLU A 173 16.71 -3.17 24.93
CA GLU A 173 17.60 -3.45 26.06
C GLU A 173 17.02 -2.91 27.38
N ASP A 174 16.42 -1.72 27.35
CA ASP A 174 15.78 -1.11 28.52
C ASP A 174 14.54 -1.90 28.96
N ALA A 175 13.73 -2.36 28.01
CA ALA A 175 12.60 -3.24 28.28
C ALA A 175 13.05 -4.55 28.95
N LEU A 176 14.17 -5.13 28.46
CA LEU A 176 14.74 -6.34 29.04
C LEU A 176 15.28 -6.09 30.46
N LYS A 177 16.06 -5.03 30.67
CA LYS A 177 16.56 -4.62 32.00
C LYS A 177 15.42 -4.44 32.99
N TRP A 178 14.33 -3.79 32.56
CA TRP A 178 13.16 -3.58 33.39
C TRP A 178 12.49 -4.91 33.79
N VAL A 179 12.25 -5.83 32.85
CA VAL A 179 11.66 -7.16 33.18
C VAL A 179 12.56 -7.96 34.12
N LEU A 180 13.87 -7.96 33.88
CA LEU A 180 14.82 -8.66 34.75
C LEU A 180 14.84 -8.07 36.17
N SER A 181 14.63 -6.76 36.32
CA SER A 181 14.56 -6.11 37.64
C SER A 181 13.41 -6.63 38.52
N LEU A 182 12.34 -7.14 37.92
CA LEU A 182 11.20 -7.74 38.63
C LEU A 182 11.56 -9.04 39.35
N MET A 183 12.69 -9.66 38.99
CA MET A 183 13.16 -10.89 39.63
C MET A 183 13.81 -10.62 40.99
N HIS A 184 14.03 -9.34 41.36
CA HIS A 184 14.67 -8.91 42.61
C HIS A 184 16.01 -9.63 42.89
N ARG A 185 16.71 -10.02 41.82
CA ARG A 185 18.03 -10.63 41.83
C ARG A 185 18.87 -9.95 40.78
N GLN A 186 20.15 -9.75 41.07
CA GLN A 186 21.10 -9.30 40.05
C GLN A 186 21.29 -10.43 39.04
N VAL A 187 20.79 -10.22 37.83
CA VAL A 187 20.96 -11.14 36.70
C VAL A 187 22.04 -10.54 35.81
N ASP A 188 23.15 -11.26 35.61
CA ASP A 188 24.10 -10.93 34.56
C ASP A 188 23.48 -11.30 33.21
N PHE A 189 23.31 -10.32 32.32
CA PHE A 189 22.72 -10.49 30.99
C PHE A 189 23.70 -10.11 29.88
N THR A 190 24.98 -10.45 30.06
CA THR A 190 25.97 -10.27 29.00
C THR A 190 25.66 -11.21 27.82
N PHE A 191 25.16 -10.65 26.72
CA PHE A 191 24.91 -11.38 25.48
C PHE A 191 26.12 -11.25 24.56
N ASN A 192 26.53 -12.36 23.95
CA ASN A 192 27.66 -12.36 23.04
C ASN A 192 27.29 -11.96 21.61
N ARG A 193 25.99 -11.93 21.27
CA ARG A 193 25.48 -11.47 19.98
C ARG A 193 24.16 -10.74 20.16
N VAL A 194 24.02 -9.61 19.48
CA VAL A 194 22.76 -8.87 19.38
C VAL A 194 22.54 -8.47 17.92
N TYR A 195 21.34 -8.67 17.39
CA TYR A 195 20.98 -8.21 16.05
C TYR A 195 19.50 -7.87 15.97
N VAL A 196 19.16 -6.99 15.03
CA VAL A 196 17.78 -6.67 14.70
C VAL A 196 17.28 -7.72 13.72
N VAL A 197 16.44 -8.63 14.20
CA VAL A 197 15.82 -9.69 13.37
C VAL A 197 14.93 -9.06 12.32
N ARG A 198 14.11 -8.09 12.72
CA ARG A 198 13.24 -7.32 11.84
C ARG A 198 13.03 -5.89 12.33
N LEU A 199 12.92 -4.97 11.39
CA LEU A 199 12.58 -3.57 11.60
C LEU A 199 11.47 -3.18 10.63
N GLU A 200 10.28 -2.90 11.17
CA GLU A 200 9.08 -2.60 10.39
C GLU A 200 8.73 -1.11 10.49
N GLN A 201 8.63 -0.47 9.32
CA GLN A 201 8.24 0.93 9.17
C GLN A 201 7.07 1.01 8.20
N PHE A 202 6.13 1.92 8.42
CA PHE A 202 4.95 2.02 7.57
C PHE A 202 4.41 3.43 7.39
N THR A 203 3.55 3.58 6.40
CA THR A 203 2.61 4.70 6.27
C THR A 203 1.21 4.17 5.99
N ARG A 204 0.19 4.97 6.26
CA ARG A 204 -1.21 4.65 5.93
C ARG A 204 -1.67 5.51 4.78
N VAL A 205 -2.40 4.87 3.86
CA VAL A 205 -3.03 5.53 2.73
C VAL A 205 -4.51 5.24 2.76
N HIS A 206 -5.32 6.21 2.32
CA HIS A 206 -6.74 6.01 2.08
C HIS A 206 -6.93 4.89 1.03
N GLU A 207 -7.95 4.04 1.22
CA GLU A 207 -8.29 2.93 0.32
C GLU A 207 -8.54 3.35 -1.13
N LYS A 208 -8.91 4.60 -1.38
CA LYS A 208 -9.06 5.15 -2.73
C LYS A 208 -7.74 5.17 -3.51
N ALA A 209 -6.61 5.22 -2.81
CA ALA A 209 -5.27 5.17 -3.41
C ALA A 209 -4.70 3.75 -3.44
N GLU A 210 -5.39 2.74 -2.91
CA GLU A 210 -4.88 1.36 -2.77
C GLU A 210 -4.42 0.80 -4.12
N LYS A 211 -5.23 0.93 -5.17
CA LYS A 211 -4.90 0.46 -6.52
C LYS A 211 -3.63 1.10 -7.07
N ALA A 212 -3.54 2.44 -6.99
CA ALA A 212 -2.38 3.18 -7.49
C ALA A 212 -1.09 2.78 -6.75
N VAL A 213 -1.19 2.54 -5.44
CA VAL A 213 -0.06 2.04 -4.64
C VAL A 213 0.33 0.62 -5.05
N ILE A 214 -0.65 -0.27 -5.28
CA ILE A 214 -0.38 -1.63 -5.79
C ILE A 214 0.33 -1.58 -7.14
N ASP A 215 -0.14 -0.75 -8.07
CA ASP A 215 0.44 -0.58 -9.39
C ASP A 215 1.90 -0.09 -9.30
N ALA A 216 2.16 0.93 -8.47
CA ALA A 216 3.51 1.41 -8.20
C ALA A 216 4.41 0.33 -7.57
N MET A 217 3.88 -0.46 -6.63
CA MET A 217 4.59 -1.60 -6.06
C MET A 217 4.87 -2.68 -7.12
N GLN A 218 3.94 -2.97 -8.03
CA GLN A 218 4.14 -3.96 -9.09
C GLN A 218 5.27 -3.55 -10.05
N ALA A 219 5.27 -2.29 -10.48
CA ALA A 219 6.34 -1.74 -11.31
C ALA A 219 7.69 -1.70 -10.56
N PHE A 220 7.68 -1.40 -9.26
CA PHE A 220 8.87 -1.53 -8.40
C PHE A 220 9.39 -2.98 -8.37
N ALA A 221 8.50 -3.97 -8.24
CA ALA A 221 8.87 -5.38 -8.19
C ALA A 221 9.54 -5.86 -9.48
N GLU A 222 9.11 -5.38 -10.64
CA GLU A 222 9.69 -5.76 -11.93
C GLU A 222 11.15 -5.32 -12.06
N LYS A 223 11.55 -4.29 -11.31
CA LYS A 223 12.92 -3.79 -11.31
C LYS A 223 13.80 -4.40 -10.22
N TRP A 224 13.25 -4.64 -9.03
CA TRP A 224 14.04 -4.98 -7.83
C TRP A 224 13.50 -6.15 -6.98
N GLY A 225 12.41 -6.79 -7.38
CA GLY A 225 11.76 -7.85 -6.62
C GLY A 225 11.87 -9.22 -7.30
N ASP A 226 12.31 -10.23 -6.54
CA ASP A 226 12.44 -11.59 -7.07
C ASP A 226 11.11 -12.38 -7.08
N ARG A 227 10.16 -12.02 -6.19
CA ARG A 227 8.90 -12.77 -6.02
C ARG A 227 7.71 -11.88 -5.65
N LYS A 228 6.64 -11.99 -6.45
CA LYS A 228 5.31 -11.43 -6.16
C LYS A 228 4.47 -12.47 -5.42
N THR A 229 3.92 -12.14 -4.25
CA THR A 229 2.90 -12.97 -3.58
C THR A 229 1.72 -12.10 -3.17
N GLY A 230 0.61 -12.21 -3.90
CA GLY A 230 -0.70 -11.74 -3.44
C GLY A 230 -1.35 -12.87 -2.65
N VAL A 231 -1.59 -12.68 -1.36
CA VAL A 231 -2.23 -13.68 -0.52
C VAL A 231 -3.50 -13.07 0.07
N GLU A 232 -4.65 -13.60 -0.33
CA GLU A 232 -5.92 -13.38 0.37
C GLU A 232 -5.99 -14.41 1.51
N ASN A 233 -5.74 -13.97 2.75
CA ASN A 233 -5.93 -14.82 3.92
C ASN A 233 -7.37 -14.64 4.41
N LYS A 234 -8.23 -15.60 4.11
CA LYS A 234 -9.55 -15.71 4.77
C LYS A 234 -9.30 -16.09 6.23
N HIS A 235 -9.71 -15.24 7.17
CA HIS A 235 -9.63 -15.58 8.58
C HIS A 235 -10.60 -16.76 8.84
N PRO A 236 -10.13 -17.91 9.37
CA PRO A 236 -10.95 -19.13 9.44
C PRO A 236 -12.07 -19.08 10.48
N GLU A 237 -12.06 -18.10 11.39
CA GLU A 237 -13.02 -17.99 12.50
C GLU A 237 -13.56 -16.56 12.57
N ALA A 238 -14.71 -16.29 11.97
CA ALA A 238 -15.56 -15.14 12.31
C ALA A 238 -16.97 -15.32 11.72
N GLU A 239 -17.77 -16.19 12.33
CA GLU A 239 -19.23 -16.10 12.24
C GLU A 239 -19.65 -14.75 12.89
N GLY A 240 -19.78 -13.70 12.09
CA GLY A 240 -20.40 -12.43 12.53
C GLY A 240 -19.77 -11.14 12.01
N ARG A 241 -18.48 -11.11 11.65
CA ARG A 241 -17.81 -9.97 11.00
C ARG A 241 -16.70 -10.48 10.07
N GLN A 242 -16.90 -10.43 8.75
CA GLN A 242 -15.94 -10.95 7.77
C GLN A 242 -14.70 -10.03 7.68
N TRP A 243 -13.73 -10.18 8.59
CA TRP A 243 -12.40 -9.57 8.44
C TRP A 243 -11.53 -10.46 7.54
N ALA A 244 -11.59 -10.26 6.23
CA ALA A 244 -10.63 -10.90 5.33
C ALA A 244 -9.34 -10.07 5.30
N THR A 245 -8.21 -10.68 5.64
CA THR A 245 -6.93 -10.00 5.57
C THR A 245 -6.41 -10.08 4.14
N TRP A 246 -6.27 -8.94 3.50
CA TRP A 246 -5.67 -8.84 2.18
C TRP A 246 -4.23 -8.34 2.31
N VAL A 247 -3.28 -9.10 1.74
CA VAL A 247 -1.86 -8.74 1.75
C VAL A 247 -1.29 -8.87 0.36
N PHE A 248 -0.78 -7.76 -0.17
CA PHE A 248 0.09 -7.75 -1.33
C PHE A 248 1.54 -7.59 -0.87
N ARG A 249 2.39 -8.59 -1.14
CA ARG A 249 3.76 -8.63 -0.66
C ARG A 249 4.75 -8.80 -1.81
N LEU A 250 5.79 -8.00 -1.75
CA LEU A 250 7.03 -8.16 -2.48
C LEU A 250 8.07 -8.63 -1.48
N SER A 251 8.68 -9.77 -1.74
CA SER A 251 9.68 -10.35 -0.83
C SER A 251 11.07 -10.28 -1.45
N ASN A 252 12.09 -10.21 -0.60
CA ASN A 252 13.50 -10.22 -1.00
C ASN A 252 13.86 -9.07 -1.96
N ILE A 253 13.50 -7.85 -1.59
CA ILE A 253 13.97 -6.64 -2.25
C ILE A 253 15.43 -6.43 -1.82
N HIS A 254 16.29 -6.27 -2.82
CA HIS A 254 17.73 -6.04 -2.66
C HIS A 254 18.10 -4.69 -3.28
N LEU A 255 17.78 -3.60 -2.57
CA LEU A 255 18.19 -2.24 -2.95
C LEU A 255 19.54 -1.85 -2.36
N SER A 256 19.90 -2.44 -1.23
CA SER A 256 21.16 -2.23 -0.53
C SER A 256 21.72 -3.55 0.02
N GLU A 257 22.56 -3.46 1.05
CA GLU A 257 23.05 -4.62 1.81
C GLU A 257 21.96 -5.30 2.65
N PHE A 258 20.82 -4.64 2.86
CA PHE A 258 19.73 -5.21 3.64
C PHE A 258 18.76 -5.99 2.75
N ARG A 259 18.31 -7.12 3.29
CA ARG A 259 17.14 -7.81 2.75
C ARG A 259 15.90 -7.09 3.26
N ALA A 260 15.07 -6.60 2.34
CA ALA A 260 13.81 -5.96 2.66
C ALA A 260 12.60 -6.68 2.06
N ASP A 261 11.46 -6.55 2.70
CA ASP A 261 10.16 -6.86 2.12
C ASP A 261 9.30 -5.61 2.09
N LEU A 262 8.46 -5.47 1.06
CA LEU A 262 7.48 -4.40 0.95
C LEU A 262 6.08 -5.02 0.93
N LYS A 263 5.19 -4.52 1.78
CA LYS A 263 3.86 -5.08 1.99
C LYS A 263 2.82 -3.97 1.91
N LEU A 264 1.71 -4.23 1.24
CA LEU A 264 0.48 -3.50 1.43
C LEU A 264 -0.50 -4.42 2.16
N TYR A 265 -0.83 -4.04 3.39
CA TYR A 265 -1.67 -4.82 4.30
C TYR A 265 -3.01 -4.14 4.51
N ARG A 266 -4.09 -4.92 4.50
CA ARG A 266 -5.43 -4.44 4.85
C ARG A 266 -6.22 -5.50 5.64
N LYS A 267 -6.93 -5.09 6.69
CA LYS A 267 -7.81 -5.97 7.50
C LYS A 267 -9.09 -6.42 6.80
N LYS A 268 -9.46 -5.69 5.74
CA LYS A 268 -10.64 -5.93 4.91
C LYS A 268 -10.23 -6.40 3.51
N LYS A 269 -11.21 -7.00 2.81
CA LYS A 269 -11.07 -7.31 1.39
C LYS A 269 -10.74 -6.05 0.59
N TYR A 270 -9.96 -6.24 -0.45
CA TYR A 270 -9.70 -5.21 -1.46
C TYR A 270 -11.03 -4.61 -1.99
N ASN A 271 -11.05 -3.30 -2.24
CA ASN A 271 -12.21 -2.49 -2.66
C ASN A 271 -13.38 -2.35 -1.65
N TYR A 272 -13.31 -2.91 -0.45
CA TYR A 272 -14.33 -2.62 0.57
C TYR A 272 -14.08 -1.23 1.19
N PRO A 273 -15.10 -0.50 1.66
CA PRO A 273 -14.88 0.78 2.34
C PRO A 273 -14.26 0.58 3.74
N ALA A 274 -13.38 1.50 4.13
CA ALA A 274 -12.85 1.56 5.49
C ALA A 274 -13.90 2.12 6.46
N ILE A 275 -14.01 1.56 7.67
CA ILE A 275 -14.88 2.08 8.75
C ILE A 275 -14.04 2.87 9.75
N ASP A 276 -12.83 2.38 10.03
CA ASP A 276 -11.88 3.03 10.95
C ASP A 276 -10.48 3.18 10.35
N LEU A 277 -9.58 3.85 11.08
CA LEU A 277 -8.19 4.08 10.66
C LEU A 277 -7.45 2.78 10.31
N SER A 278 -7.76 1.70 11.03
CA SER A 278 -7.09 0.41 10.95
C SER A 278 -7.53 -0.44 9.74
N ASP A 279 -8.69 -0.11 9.16
CA ASP A 279 -9.22 -0.70 7.93
C ASP A 279 -8.56 -0.16 6.66
N HIS A 280 -7.91 1.01 6.73
CA HIS A 280 -7.21 1.59 5.60
C HIS A 280 -5.90 0.82 5.28
N PRO A 281 -5.51 0.74 4.00
CA PRO A 281 -4.27 0.09 3.60
C PRO A 281 -3.03 0.65 4.32
N LYS A 282 -2.20 -0.26 4.80
CA LYS A 282 -0.91 0.00 5.44
C LYS A 282 0.21 -0.41 4.49
N LEU A 283 0.97 0.56 3.98
CA LEU A 283 2.17 0.34 3.18
C LEU A 283 3.37 0.23 4.12
N GLU A 284 3.97 -0.94 4.20
CA GLU A 284 4.99 -1.31 5.20
C GLU A 284 6.25 -1.85 4.52
N VAL A 285 7.41 -1.35 4.95
CA VAL A 285 8.72 -1.93 4.64
C VAL A 285 9.22 -2.67 5.86
N VAL A 286 9.76 -3.88 5.64
CA VAL A 286 10.37 -4.71 6.68
C VAL A 286 11.80 -5.03 6.30
N HIS A 287 12.77 -4.50 7.04
CA HIS A 287 14.17 -4.91 6.92
C HIS A 287 14.45 -6.11 7.82
N TYR A 288 15.24 -7.07 7.33
CA TYR A 288 15.61 -8.27 8.07
C TYR A 288 17.11 -8.33 8.35
N HIS A 289 17.46 -8.90 9.51
CA HIS A 289 18.85 -9.19 9.90
C HIS A 289 19.78 -7.96 9.81
N VAL A 290 19.31 -6.84 10.34
CA VAL A 290 20.10 -5.61 10.42
C VAL A 290 21.05 -5.72 11.61
N ASP A 291 22.30 -5.32 11.41
CA ASP A 291 23.28 -5.25 12.50
C ASP A 291 22.79 -4.31 13.61
N TYR A 292 23.07 -4.65 14.87
CA TYR A 292 22.63 -3.86 16.03
C TYR A 292 23.59 -2.70 16.33
N SER A 293 24.05 -2.01 15.29
CA SER A 293 24.81 -0.76 15.40
C SER A 293 23.91 0.44 15.09
N PRO A 294 24.09 1.58 15.77
CA PRO A 294 23.38 2.82 15.47
C PRO A 294 23.41 3.19 13.99
N GLU A 295 24.55 2.99 13.33
CA GLU A 295 24.76 3.31 11.92
C GLU A 295 23.94 2.40 11.00
N ALA A 296 23.97 1.08 11.21
CA ALA A 296 23.24 0.13 10.38
C ALA A 296 21.73 0.30 10.54
N VAL A 297 21.25 0.48 11.78
CA VAL A 297 19.83 0.75 12.07
C VAL A 297 19.39 2.04 11.39
N ALA A 298 20.13 3.14 11.57
CA ALA A 298 19.78 4.43 10.94
C ALA A 298 19.76 4.35 9.41
N LYS A 299 20.68 3.57 8.82
CA LYS A 299 20.73 3.33 7.37
C LYS A 299 19.50 2.56 6.88
N ALA A 300 19.15 1.45 7.54
CA ALA A 300 17.95 0.65 7.21
C ALA A 300 16.66 1.47 7.38
N GLU A 301 16.58 2.27 8.45
CA GLU A 301 15.43 3.16 8.65
C GLU A 301 15.30 4.23 7.57
N ARG A 302 16.42 4.82 7.13
CA ARG A 302 16.41 5.82 6.06
C ARG A 302 15.97 5.19 4.75
N GLU A 303 16.52 4.03 4.41
CA GLU A 303 16.15 3.29 3.21
C GLU A 303 14.66 2.93 3.22
N GLY A 304 14.12 2.44 4.34
CA GLY A 304 12.70 2.12 4.44
C GLY A 304 11.80 3.34 4.23
N ARG A 305 12.17 4.48 4.80
CA ARG A 305 11.47 5.76 4.58
C ARG A 305 11.55 6.20 3.11
N GLU A 306 12.70 6.08 2.47
CA GLU A 306 12.88 6.43 1.05
C GLU A 306 12.08 5.53 0.12
N ILE A 307 12.04 4.22 0.36
CA ILE A 307 11.23 3.26 -0.41
C ILE A 307 9.75 3.64 -0.31
N ILE A 308 9.24 3.79 0.92
CA ILE A 308 7.83 4.16 1.15
C ILE A 308 7.50 5.47 0.43
N ALA A 309 8.31 6.51 0.63
CA ALA A 309 8.07 7.81 -0.01
C ALA A 309 8.10 7.72 -1.54
N SER A 310 8.99 6.90 -2.11
CA SER A 310 9.10 6.70 -3.56
C SER A 310 7.88 6.00 -4.16
N ILE A 311 7.33 5.00 -3.46
CA ILE A 311 6.08 4.35 -3.86
C ILE A 311 4.91 5.34 -3.82
N ILE A 312 4.81 6.13 -2.76
CA ILE A 312 3.75 7.15 -2.61
C ILE A 312 3.84 8.22 -3.69
N GLU A 313 5.05 8.67 -4.04
CA GLU A 313 5.26 9.63 -5.13
C GLU A 313 4.90 9.04 -6.50
N ALA A 314 5.38 7.83 -6.80
CA ALA A 314 5.05 7.16 -8.06
C ALA A 314 3.54 6.90 -8.19
N ALA A 315 2.86 6.56 -7.10
CA ALA A 315 1.40 6.40 -7.04
C ALA A 315 0.63 7.73 -7.03
N ASN A 316 1.32 8.88 -6.92
CA ASN A 316 0.73 10.21 -6.71
C ASN A 316 -0.28 10.24 -5.53
N ALA A 317 0.07 9.57 -4.43
CA ALA A 317 -0.85 9.27 -3.32
C ALA A 317 -0.67 10.19 -2.09
N TYR A 318 0.01 11.33 -2.21
CA TYR A 318 0.26 12.24 -1.08
C TYR A 318 -1.01 12.77 -0.42
N ASP A 319 -2.00 13.16 -1.22
CA ASP A 319 -3.27 13.67 -0.70
C ASP A 319 -4.12 12.58 -0.04
N ALA A 320 -3.73 11.31 -0.22
CA ALA A 320 -4.38 10.15 0.39
C ALA A 320 -3.66 9.68 1.68
N LEU A 321 -2.58 10.32 2.11
CA LEU A 321 -1.87 9.94 3.33
C LEU A 321 -2.72 10.23 4.57
N LEU A 322 -2.79 9.25 5.48
CA LEU A 322 -3.53 9.35 6.72
C LEU A 322 -2.56 9.41 7.91
N PRO A 323 -2.77 10.33 8.88
CA PRO A 323 -1.97 10.36 10.10
C PRO A 323 -2.26 9.13 10.98
N ASP A 324 -1.23 8.60 11.64
CA ASP A 324 -1.35 7.52 12.63
C ASP A 324 -0.84 8.02 13.98
N ASN A 325 -1.77 8.33 14.89
CA ASN A 325 -1.45 8.86 16.21
C ASN A 325 -1.19 7.74 17.25
N GLU A 326 -1.37 6.48 16.86
CA GLU A 326 -1.18 5.32 17.74
C GLU A 326 0.28 4.86 17.76
N HIS A 327 1.02 5.19 16.70
CA HIS A 327 2.41 4.76 16.49
C HIS A 327 3.41 5.93 16.59
N PRO A 328 4.59 5.73 17.18
CA PRO A 328 5.65 6.74 17.16
C PRO A 328 6.11 7.01 15.73
N VAL A 329 6.35 8.28 15.41
CA VAL A 329 6.92 8.70 14.14
C VAL A 329 8.37 8.23 14.06
N ALA A 330 8.67 7.38 13.07
CA ALA A 330 10.04 6.97 12.76
C ALA A 330 10.81 8.04 12.00
N GLY A 331 10.10 8.97 11.34
CA GLY A 331 10.66 10.12 10.67
C GLY A 331 9.87 10.49 9.43
N TYR A 332 10.48 11.33 8.60
CA TYR A 332 9.90 11.76 7.34
C TYR A 332 10.74 11.23 6.18
N GLY A 333 10.10 10.52 5.26
CA GLY A 333 10.72 10.03 4.03
C GLY A 333 10.63 11.07 2.92
N VAL A 334 11.69 11.20 2.14
CA VAL A 334 11.69 11.95 0.89
C VAL A 334 11.86 10.95 -0.24
N ALA A 335 11.07 11.08 -1.31
CA ALA A 335 11.12 10.16 -2.42
C ALA A 335 12.49 10.20 -3.10
N ASN A 336 13.02 9.02 -3.43
CA ASN A 336 14.28 8.89 -4.16
C ASN A 336 13.99 9.04 -5.66
N PRO A 337 14.53 10.07 -6.34
CA PRO A 337 14.22 10.34 -7.75
C PRO A 337 14.54 9.18 -8.68
N LEU A 338 15.59 8.40 -8.37
CA LEU A 338 16.00 7.26 -9.18
C LEU A 338 15.00 6.11 -9.06
N ILE A 339 14.49 5.86 -7.85
CA ILE A 339 13.46 4.84 -7.62
C ILE A 339 12.19 5.23 -8.35
N VAL A 340 11.69 6.47 -8.14
CA VAL A 340 10.47 6.98 -8.78
C VAL A 340 10.57 6.92 -10.30
N LYS A 341 11.72 7.35 -10.87
CA LYS A 341 11.95 7.28 -12.31
C LYS A 341 11.86 5.86 -12.84
N ALA A 342 12.52 4.90 -12.19
CA ALA A 342 12.50 3.51 -12.65
C ALA A 342 11.13 2.85 -12.46
N ILE A 343 10.38 3.15 -11.39
CA ILE A 343 8.98 2.70 -11.25
C ILE A 343 8.15 3.23 -12.43
N ASN A 344 8.25 4.53 -12.72
CA ASN A 344 7.50 5.13 -13.82
C ASN A 344 7.90 4.54 -15.18
N GLU A 345 9.19 4.23 -15.39
CA GLU A 345 9.66 3.57 -16.61
C GLU A 345 9.12 2.14 -16.76
N GLU A 346 9.07 1.35 -15.69
CA GLU A 346 8.47 0.00 -15.74
C GLU A 346 6.94 0.06 -15.87
N ASP A 347 6.24 0.96 -15.17
CA ASP A 347 4.79 1.15 -15.35
C ASP A 347 4.47 1.55 -16.80
N LEU A 348 5.28 2.43 -17.38
CA LEU A 348 5.18 2.80 -18.80
C LEU A 348 5.34 1.56 -19.69
N LYS A 349 6.38 0.76 -19.50
CA LYS A 349 6.58 -0.47 -20.30
C LYS A 349 5.42 -1.44 -20.15
N ARG A 350 4.94 -1.68 -18.93
CA ARG A 350 3.81 -2.56 -18.65
C ARG A 350 2.57 -2.11 -19.42
N ARG A 351 2.21 -0.83 -19.31
CA ARG A 351 1.08 -0.25 -20.07
C ARG A 351 1.29 -0.37 -21.57
N PHE A 352 2.51 -0.19 -22.08
CA PHE A 352 2.79 -0.38 -23.52
C PHE A 352 2.75 -1.84 -23.97
N SER A 353 3.10 -2.79 -23.12
CA SER A 353 3.05 -4.22 -23.46
C SER A 353 1.62 -4.73 -23.68
N GLU A 354 0.63 -4.07 -23.07
CA GLU A 354 -0.80 -4.32 -23.35
C GLU A 354 -1.20 -3.89 -24.78
N PHE A 355 -0.31 -3.17 -25.46
CA PHE A 355 -0.52 -2.55 -26.76
C PHE A 355 0.56 -2.99 -27.76
N ALA A 356 0.44 -4.22 -28.25
CA ALA A 356 1.36 -4.83 -29.22
C ALA A 356 1.78 -3.92 -30.41
N PRO A 357 0.91 -3.07 -31.00
CA PRO A 357 1.34 -2.14 -32.05
C PRO A 357 2.29 -1.04 -31.57
N VAL A 358 2.24 -0.66 -30.29
CA VAL A 358 2.99 0.47 -29.73
C VAL A 358 4.41 0.08 -29.34
N GLU A 359 4.67 -1.16 -28.90
CA GLU A 359 6.04 -1.63 -28.65
C GLU A 359 6.91 -1.65 -29.92
N ALA A 360 6.31 -1.95 -31.08
CA ALA A 360 7.00 -1.91 -32.36
C ALA A 360 7.39 -0.48 -32.79
N LEU A 361 6.67 0.53 -32.28
CA LEU A 361 6.98 1.92 -32.53
C LEU A 361 8.12 2.29 -31.59
N GLN A 362 9.32 2.51 -32.14
CA GLN A 362 10.52 2.93 -31.39
C GLN A 362 10.33 4.35 -30.81
N LEU A 363 9.48 4.46 -29.80
CA LEU A 363 9.17 5.66 -29.04
C LEU A 363 10.25 5.88 -28.01
N ASP A 364 10.76 7.12 -27.92
CA ASP A 364 11.69 7.48 -26.87
C ASP A 364 10.99 7.70 -25.52
N SER A 365 11.77 7.86 -24.45
CA SER A 365 11.24 7.99 -23.09
C SER A 365 10.30 9.19 -22.91
N LYS A 366 10.49 10.27 -23.66
CA LYS A 366 9.65 11.48 -23.58
C LYS A 366 8.31 11.26 -24.29
N GLU A 367 8.34 10.62 -25.45
CA GLU A 367 7.14 10.24 -26.21
C GLU A 367 6.28 9.26 -25.41
N ARG A 368 6.90 8.26 -24.79
CA ARG A 368 6.25 7.31 -23.89
C ARG A 368 5.54 8.02 -22.73
N TYR A 369 6.22 8.93 -22.04
CA TYR A 369 5.64 9.70 -20.95
C TYR A 369 4.43 10.54 -21.40
N ILE A 370 4.55 11.25 -22.52
CA ILE A 370 3.47 12.08 -23.07
C ILE A 370 2.27 11.20 -23.46
N LEU A 371 2.53 10.03 -24.03
CA LEU A 371 1.49 9.11 -24.45
C LEU A 371 0.73 8.54 -23.25
N MET A 372 1.40 8.23 -22.15
CA MET A 372 0.75 7.86 -20.87
C MET A 372 -0.14 8.98 -20.35
N GLN A 373 0.32 10.23 -20.37
CA GLN A 373 -0.50 11.37 -19.98
C GLN A 373 -1.77 11.49 -20.84
N LEU A 374 -1.69 11.15 -22.13
CA LEU A 374 -2.84 11.13 -23.04
C LEU A 374 -3.79 9.95 -22.78
N MET A 375 -3.27 8.81 -22.32
CA MET A 375 -4.08 7.65 -21.95
C MET A 375 -4.90 7.91 -20.70
N ASP A 376 -4.30 8.58 -19.71
CA ASP A 376 -4.95 8.86 -18.43
C ASP A 376 -5.96 10.00 -18.51
N ARG A 377 -5.70 10.99 -19.38
CA ARG A 377 -6.53 12.19 -19.49
C ARG A 377 -6.39 12.89 -20.83
N ARG A 378 -7.34 13.77 -21.13
CA ARG A 378 -7.16 14.75 -22.21
C ARG A 378 -6.10 15.77 -21.82
N LEU A 379 -5.28 16.18 -22.78
CA LEU A 379 -4.31 17.26 -22.59
C LEU A 379 -4.75 18.51 -23.35
N GLU A 380 -4.64 19.65 -22.70
CA GLU A 380 -4.86 20.97 -23.28
C GLU A 380 -3.51 21.70 -23.47
N SER A 381 -3.52 22.82 -24.19
CA SER A 381 -2.29 23.60 -24.45
C SER A 381 -1.59 24.09 -23.18
N GLU A 382 -2.33 24.25 -22.09
CA GLU A 382 -1.84 24.68 -20.79
C GLU A 382 -1.07 23.55 -20.07
N ASP A 383 -1.50 22.30 -20.24
CA ASP A 383 -0.83 21.12 -19.66
C ASP A 383 0.57 20.91 -20.23
N LEU A 384 0.83 21.39 -21.46
CA LEU A 384 2.14 21.26 -22.11
C LEU A 384 3.25 21.95 -21.33
N LYS A 385 2.96 23.04 -20.61
CA LYS A 385 3.94 23.72 -19.77
C LYS A 385 4.36 22.84 -18.59
N GLN A 386 3.40 22.23 -17.90
CA GLN A 386 3.66 21.33 -16.78
C GLN A 386 4.41 20.07 -17.22
N ILE A 387 4.06 19.52 -18.39
CA ILE A 387 4.77 18.37 -18.96
C ILE A 387 6.20 18.74 -19.34
N ALA A 388 6.41 19.92 -19.95
CA ALA A 388 7.73 20.41 -20.34
C ALA A 388 8.65 20.57 -19.12
N GLU A 389 8.13 21.17 -18.05
CA GLU A 389 8.81 21.33 -16.77
C GLU A 389 9.21 19.98 -16.17
N ARG A 390 8.26 19.03 -16.08
CA ARG A 390 8.53 17.68 -15.55
C ARG A 390 9.58 16.91 -16.35
N LEU A 391 9.57 17.06 -17.67
CA LEU A 391 10.52 16.37 -18.54
C LEU A 391 11.87 17.09 -18.66
N GLY A 392 12.03 18.28 -18.05
CA GLY A 392 13.23 19.09 -18.19
C GLY A 392 13.50 19.53 -19.63
N VAL A 393 12.45 19.84 -20.41
CA VAL A 393 12.56 20.22 -21.83
C VAL A 393 11.71 21.45 -22.14
N SER A 394 11.90 22.03 -23.33
CA SER A 394 11.06 23.14 -23.79
C SER A 394 9.64 22.68 -24.16
N VAL A 395 8.65 23.57 -24.04
CA VAL A 395 7.28 23.33 -24.55
C VAL A 395 7.28 22.98 -26.04
N ARG A 396 8.19 23.59 -26.83
CA ARG A 396 8.37 23.27 -28.25
C ARG A 396 8.81 21.82 -28.46
N THR A 397 9.68 21.30 -27.60
CA THR A 397 10.09 19.89 -27.61
C THR A 397 8.89 18.98 -27.35
N VAL A 398 8.08 19.28 -26.33
CA VAL A 398 6.85 18.53 -26.03
C VAL A 398 5.88 18.56 -27.22
N GLN A 399 5.68 19.73 -27.83
CA GLN A 399 4.84 19.87 -29.02
C GLN A 399 5.34 19.04 -30.20
N ASN A 400 6.66 19.00 -30.43
CA ASN A 400 7.25 18.15 -31.47
C ASN A 400 7.04 16.66 -31.19
N LYS A 401 7.14 16.24 -29.92
CA LYS A 401 6.87 14.86 -29.52
C LYS A 401 5.40 14.49 -29.69
N ILE A 402 4.47 15.35 -29.26
CA ILE A 402 3.04 15.17 -29.49
C ILE A 402 2.73 15.14 -30.99
N LYS A 403 3.36 16.01 -31.79
CA LYS A 403 3.21 15.98 -33.23
C LYS A 403 3.62 14.61 -33.79
N ARG A 404 4.77 14.06 -33.38
CA ARG A 404 5.16 12.71 -33.79
C ARG A 404 4.17 11.64 -33.34
N LEU A 405 3.63 11.71 -32.12
CA LEU A 405 2.57 10.80 -31.66
C LEU A 405 1.29 10.91 -32.51
N VAL A 406 0.94 12.11 -32.97
CA VAL A 406 -0.17 12.34 -33.91
C VAL A 406 0.16 11.78 -35.30
N ASP A 407 1.38 11.99 -35.79
CA ASP A 407 1.85 11.48 -37.08
C ASP A 407 1.92 9.94 -37.08
N LEU A 408 2.16 9.32 -35.93
CA LEU A 408 2.08 7.87 -35.69
C LEU A 408 0.65 7.38 -35.41
N GLU A 409 -0.34 8.26 -35.51
CA GLU A 409 -1.75 7.99 -35.23
C GLU A 409 -2.05 7.49 -33.81
N LEU A 410 -1.13 7.68 -32.86
CA LEU A 410 -1.32 7.32 -31.44
C LEU A 410 -2.10 8.38 -30.67
N ALA A 411 -2.19 9.59 -31.21
CA ALA A 411 -2.91 10.69 -30.63
C ALA A 411 -3.70 11.49 -31.68
N PHE A 412 -4.82 12.06 -31.28
CA PHE A 412 -5.53 13.08 -32.04
C PHE A 412 -5.16 14.46 -31.54
N ARG A 413 -5.18 15.45 -32.45
CA ARG A 413 -5.09 16.87 -32.09
C ARG A 413 -6.18 17.67 -32.79
N PHE A 414 -6.78 18.62 -32.09
CA PHE A 414 -7.73 19.56 -32.68
C PHE A 414 -7.70 20.91 -31.95
N ARG A 415 -8.12 21.96 -32.65
CA ARG A 415 -8.23 23.31 -32.09
C ARG A 415 -9.61 23.56 -31.52
N THR A 416 -9.65 24.21 -30.36
CA THR A 416 -10.86 24.70 -29.70
C THR A 416 -11.15 26.16 -30.06
N LYS A 417 -12.32 26.65 -29.63
CA LYS A 417 -12.79 28.04 -29.84
C LYS A 417 -11.84 29.11 -29.31
N GLY A 418 -11.03 28.80 -28.28
CA GLY A 418 -10.03 29.72 -27.72
C GLY A 418 -8.67 29.67 -28.42
N ASN A 419 -8.58 29.07 -29.61
CA ASN A 419 -7.32 28.78 -30.30
C ASN A 419 -6.36 27.88 -29.47
N LYS A 420 -6.89 27.17 -28.47
CA LYS A 420 -6.14 26.18 -27.70
C LYS A 420 -6.19 24.84 -28.41
N TRP A 421 -5.05 24.16 -28.49
CA TRP A 421 -4.97 22.76 -28.87
C TRP A 421 -5.42 21.84 -27.74
N VAL A 422 -6.20 20.83 -28.12
CA VAL A 422 -6.54 19.68 -27.28
C VAL A 422 -5.99 18.44 -27.96
N TYR A 423 -5.45 17.54 -27.14
CA TYR A 423 -4.84 16.29 -27.53
C TYR A 423 -5.54 15.14 -26.81
N LEU A 424 -5.86 14.08 -27.55
CA LEU A 424 -6.51 12.88 -27.04
C LEU A 424 -5.75 11.64 -27.48
N PHE A 425 -5.74 10.59 -26.66
CA PHE A 425 -5.22 9.29 -27.06
C PHE A 425 -6.12 8.62 -28.11
N ASN A 426 -5.51 7.98 -29.11
CA ASN A 426 -6.24 7.22 -30.12
C ASN A 426 -6.35 5.74 -29.72
N PHE A 427 -7.42 5.38 -29.03
CA PHE A 427 -7.68 4.00 -28.61
C PHE A 427 -7.85 3.02 -29.78
N ASP A 428 -8.27 3.48 -30.97
CA ASP A 428 -8.53 2.59 -32.10
C ASP A 428 -7.24 2.01 -32.70
N ARG A 429 -6.12 2.74 -32.62
CA ARG A 429 -4.79 2.28 -33.07
C ARG A 429 -4.16 1.25 -32.12
N VAL A 430 -4.72 1.16 -30.93
CA VAL A 430 -4.08 0.59 -29.75
C VAL A 430 -5.00 -0.47 -29.11
N ARG A 431 -5.96 -1.02 -29.87
CA ARG A 431 -6.81 -2.09 -29.34
C ARG A 431 -5.95 -3.27 -28.87
N PRO A 432 -6.23 -3.83 -27.68
CA PRO A 432 -5.66 -5.11 -27.30
C PRO A 432 -5.96 -6.13 -28.40
N ARG A 433 -5.06 -7.08 -28.65
CA ARG A 433 -5.47 -8.33 -29.29
C ARG A 433 -6.64 -8.85 -28.45
N GLU A 434 -7.85 -8.87 -28.99
CA GLU A 434 -8.90 -9.66 -28.36
C GLU A 434 -8.31 -11.07 -28.22
N PRO A 435 -8.44 -11.71 -27.04
CA PRO A 435 -8.13 -13.13 -26.95
C PRO A 435 -9.00 -13.80 -28.00
N GLU A 436 -8.38 -14.58 -28.90
CA GLU A 436 -9.10 -15.38 -29.89
C GLU A 436 -10.11 -16.26 -29.14
N LEU A 437 -11.34 -15.78 -29.01
CA LEU A 437 -12.47 -16.55 -28.51
C LEU A 437 -12.78 -17.54 -29.62
N GLY A 438 -12.14 -18.71 -29.53
CA GLY A 438 -12.35 -19.82 -30.43
C GLY A 438 -13.82 -20.26 -30.43
N LYS A 439 -14.60 -19.75 -31.38
CA LYS A 439 -15.86 -20.32 -31.85
C LYS A 439 -16.02 -20.02 -33.35
N PRO A 440 -15.81 -21.02 -34.24
CA PRO A 440 -15.89 -20.84 -35.70
C PRO A 440 -17.27 -20.45 -36.25
N GLU A 441 -18.33 -20.56 -35.44
CA GLU A 441 -19.72 -20.48 -35.92
C GLU A 441 -20.28 -19.05 -36.02
N LEU A 442 -19.61 -18.03 -35.47
CA LEU A 442 -20.03 -16.62 -35.55
C LEU A 442 -19.42 -15.85 -36.73
N GLN A 443 -18.32 -16.34 -37.32
CA GLN A 443 -17.72 -15.75 -38.52
C GLN A 443 -18.53 -16.03 -39.80
N GLN A 444 -19.26 -17.14 -39.85
CA GLN A 444 -20.16 -17.44 -40.98
C GLN A 444 -21.40 -16.54 -41.02
N VAL A 445 -21.90 -16.07 -39.88
CA VAL A 445 -23.07 -15.17 -39.81
C VAL A 445 -22.69 -13.71 -40.07
N LEU A 446 -21.45 -13.30 -39.71
CA LEU A 446 -20.95 -11.95 -39.99
C LEU A 446 -20.38 -11.77 -41.41
N GLY A 447 -20.06 -12.87 -42.10
CA GLY A 447 -19.59 -12.85 -43.49
C GLY A 447 -20.67 -12.60 -44.55
N GLU A 448 -21.96 -12.66 -44.19
CA GLU A 448 -23.08 -12.56 -45.15
C GLU A 448 -23.87 -11.24 -45.08
N LEU A 449 -23.49 -10.30 -44.22
CA LEU A 449 -24.13 -8.98 -44.13
C LEU A 449 -23.16 -7.86 -44.53
N ALA A 450 -23.12 -7.63 -45.85
CA ALA A 450 -22.71 -6.40 -46.54
C ALA A 450 -21.49 -5.68 -45.95
N GLU A 451 -20.31 -5.91 -46.53
CA GLU A 451 -19.22 -4.94 -46.45
C GLU A 451 -19.70 -3.61 -47.06
N PRO A 452 -19.85 -2.52 -46.29
CA PRO A 452 -19.85 -1.20 -46.88
C PRO A 452 -18.39 -0.91 -47.24
N GLU A 453 -18.13 -0.55 -48.49
CA GLU A 453 -16.80 -0.12 -48.94
C GLU A 453 -16.16 0.82 -47.91
N PRO A 454 -14.86 0.65 -47.61
CA PRO A 454 -14.16 1.51 -46.67
C PRO A 454 -14.20 2.95 -47.20
N ILE A 455 -15.00 3.78 -46.54
CA ILE A 455 -15.04 5.21 -46.81
C ILE A 455 -13.64 5.76 -46.54
N ASP A 456 -12.99 6.25 -47.59
CA ASP A 456 -11.68 6.91 -47.53
C ASP A 456 -11.76 8.17 -46.64
N VAL A 457 -11.44 7.97 -45.35
CA VAL A 457 -11.52 8.96 -44.27
C VAL A 457 -10.58 10.16 -44.51
N SER A 458 -9.59 10.00 -45.41
CA SER A 458 -8.59 11.02 -45.75
C SER A 458 -9.16 12.17 -46.61
N LYS A 459 -10.31 11.97 -47.28
CA LYS A 459 -10.93 12.97 -48.17
C LYS A 459 -11.88 13.95 -47.49
N LEU A 460 -12.21 13.74 -46.23
CA LEU A 460 -13.04 14.66 -45.46
C LEU A 460 -12.10 15.54 -44.61
N GLY A 461 -12.09 16.87 -44.80
CA GLY A 461 -11.21 17.82 -44.08
C GLY A 461 -11.73 18.18 -42.68
N ASN A 462 -11.52 17.29 -41.70
CA ASN A 462 -12.65 16.58 -41.13
C ASN A 462 -13.25 17.07 -39.78
N LYS A 463 -14.01 18.18 -39.77
CA LYS A 463 -14.88 18.50 -38.61
C LYS A 463 -15.92 17.40 -38.33
N VAL A 464 -16.16 16.52 -39.30
CA VAL A 464 -17.02 15.33 -39.20
C VAL A 464 -16.29 14.22 -38.40
N LEU A 465 -15.02 13.92 -38.70
CA LEU A 465 -14.19 13.03 -37.87
C LEU A 465 -14.00 13.56 -36.45
N ALA A 466 -13.75 14.86 -36.29
CA ALA A 466 -13.62 15.46 -34.96
C ALA A 466 -14.94 15.29 -34.17
N THR A 467 -16.09 15.39 -34.83
CA THR A 467 -17.40 15.09 -34.24
C THR A 467 -17.52 13.62 -33.84
N TYR A 468 -17.08 12.69 -34.68
CA TYR A 468 -17.08 11.25 -34.39
C TYR A 468 -16.20 10.88 -33.20
N ILE A 469 -14.96 11.38 -33.17
CA ILE A 469 -14.02 11.17 -32.07
C ILE A 469 -14.59 11.71 -30.75
N LEU A 470 -15.17 12.92 -30.76
CA LEU A 470 -15.79 13.48 -29.57
C LEU A 470 -16.97 12.64 -29.05
N ILE A 471 -17.75 12.04 -29.95
CA ILE A 471 -18.83 11.11 -29.56
C ILE A 471 -18.24 9.85 -28.90
N LYS A 472 -17.16 9.28 -29.45
CA LYS A 472 -16.44 8.14 -28.83
C LYS A 472 -15.93 8.47 -27.42
N HIS A 473 -15.41 9.68 -27.21
CA HIS A 473 -14.93 10.14 -25.91
C HIS A 473 -16.03 10.72 -25.00
N GLY A 474 -17.30 10.39 -25.25
CA GLY A 474 -18.41 10.68 -24.33
C GLY A 474 -19.09 12.05 -24.51
N HIS A 475 -18.71 12.86 -25.49
CA HIS A 475 -19.45 14.08 -25.83
C HIS A 475 -20.64 13.73 -26.73
N ARG A 476 -21.73 13.28 -26.10
CA ARG A 476 -22.86 12.67 -26.82
C ARG A 476 -23.96 13.63 -27.28
N SER A 477 -23.87 14.94 -26.99
CA SER A 477 -24.91 15.91 -27.39
C SER A 477 -24.39 16.94 -28.38
N THR A 478 -25.26 17.40 -29.29
CA THR A 478 -24.93 18.47 -30.24
C THR A 478 -24.46 19.76 -29.54
N ALA A 479 -24.98 20.04 -28.34
CA ALA A 479 -24.56 21.20 -27.54
C ALA A 479 -23.14 21.04 -26.97
N ALA A 480 -22.81 19.85 -26.44
CA ALA A 480 -21.47 19.57 -25.93
C ALA A 480 -20.42 19.60 -27.05
N ILE A 481 -20.70 18.93 -28.17
CA ILE A 481 -19.81 18.89 -29.33
C ILE A 481 -19.63 20.29 -29.93
N SER A 482 -20.72 21.06 -30.06
CA SER A 482 -20.70 22.45 -30.54
C SER A 482 -19.82 23.35 -29.68
N ARG A 483 -19.88 23.17 -28.35
CA ARG A 483 -19.04 23.92 -27.40
C ARG A 483 -17.55 23.61 -27.59
N VAL A 484 -17.20 22.34 -27.82
CA VAL A 484 -15.82 21.89 -27.99
C VAL A 484 -15.25 22.31 -29.35
N LEU A 485 -15.99 22.07 -30.43
CA LEU A 485 -15.53 22.35 -31.81
C LEU A 485 -15.65 23.82 -32.24
N GLY A 486 -16.31 24.67 -31.44
CA GLY A 486 -16.50 26.09 -31.78
C GLY A 486 -17.34 26.31 -33.04
N VAL A 487 -18.22 25.38 -33.39
CA VAL A 487 -19.16 25.47 -34.52
C VAL A 487 -20.60 25.56 -34.05
N THR A 488 -21.50 26.04 -34.90
CA THR A 488 -22.93 26.12 -34.58
C THR A 488 -23.53 24.72 -34.38
N ARG A 489 -24.57 24.60 -33.54
CA ARG A 489 -25.30 23.33 -33.38
C ARG A 489 -25.87 22.80 -34.70
N ARG A 490 -26.19 23.70 -35.65
CA ARG A 490 -26.62 23.36 -37.01
C ARG A 490 -25.51 22.65 -37.80
N GLN A 491 -24.29 23.17 -37.75
CA GLN A 491 -23.12 22.51 -38.37
C GLN A 491 -22.84 21.15 -37.74
N VAL A 492 -22.91 21.04 -36.41
CA VAL A 492 -22.76 19.75 -35.71
C VAL A 492 -23.84 18.75 -36.14
N ARG A 493 -25.11 19.18 -36.27
CA ARG A 493 -26.17 18.31 -36.80
C ARG A 493 -25.86 17.83 -38.22
N ASN A 494 -25.30 18.67 -39.08
CA ASN A 494 -24.91 18.27 -40.42
C ASN A 494 -23.77 17.24 -40.39
N TYR A 495 -22.77 17.42 -39.50
CA TYR A 495 -21.68 16.46 -39.32
C TYR A 495 -22.20 15.11 -38.80
N ILE A 496 -23.07 15.15 -37.81
CA ILE A 496 -23.69 13.94 -37.26
C ILE A 496 -24.58 13.26 -38.30
N ARG A 497 -25.30 14.01 -39.13
CA ARG A 497 -26.07 13.45 -40.23
C ARG A 497 -25.18 12.64 -41.17
N GLN A 498 -24.02 13.19 -41.56
CA GLN A 498 -23.04 12.48 -42.39
C GLN A 498 -22.50 11.21 -41.71
N LEU A 499 -22.23 11.26 -40.40
CA LEU A 499 -21.80 10.08 -39.63
C LEU A 499 -22.90 9.00 -39.50
N ARG A 500 -24.17 9.41 -39.44
CA ARG A 500 -25.31 8.50 -39.42
C ARG A 500 -25.56 7.86 -40.78
N GLU A 501 -25.45 8.65 -41.86
CA GLU A 501 -25.53 8.16 -43.24
C GLU A 501 -24.41 7.16 -43.54
N ALA A 502 -23.23 7.35 -42.94
CA ALA A 502 -22.11 6.41 -43.00
C ALA A 502 -22.20 5.23 -42.02
N GLY A 503 -23.28 5.09 -41.24
CA GLY A 503 -23.43 3.99 -40.27
C GLY A 503 -22.44 4.00 -39.10
N LEU A 504 -21.76 5.11 -38.84
CA LEU A 504 -20.73 5.23 -37.78
C LEU A 504 -21.32 5.68 -36.43
N VAL A 505 -22.45 6.38 -36.47
CA VAL A 505 -23.10 6.95 -35.29
C VAL A 505 -24.58 6.66 -35.32
N GLU A 506 -25.14 6.35 -34.15
CA GLU A 506 -26.57 6.20 -33.94
C GLU A 506 -27.13 7.31 -33.04
N ALA A 507 -28.38 7.67 -33.26
CA ALA A 507 -29.10 8.64 -32.44
C ALA A 507 -29.92 7.92 -31.37
N GLU A 508 -29.71 8.27 -30.12
CA GLU A 508 -30.48 7.80 -28.97
C GLU A 508 -31.40 8.91 -28.49
N LYS A 509 -32.71 8.71 -28.62
CA LYS A 509 -33.70 9.69 -28.16
C LYS A 509 -34.02 9.45 -26.69
N ARG A 510 -33.86 10.47 -25.86
CA ARG A 510 -34.18 10.46 -24.43
C ARG A 510 -35.13 11.60 -24.08
N GLY A 511 -36.42 11.28 -24.02
CA GLY A 511 -37.47 12.28 -23.86
C GLY A 511 -37.40 13.35 -24.96
N ARG A 512 -37.18 14.61 -24.57
CA ARG A 512 -37.06 15.74 -25.51
C ARG A 512 -35.64 15.94 -26.06
N HIS A 513 -34.65 15.20 -25.59
CA HIS A 513 -33.24 15.34 -25.98
C HIS A 513 -32.78 14.20 -26.89
N VAL A 514 -31.82 14.50 -27.77
CA VAL A 514 -31.18 13.51 -28.65
C VAL A 514 -29.70 13.45 -28.31
N PHE A 515 -29.26 12.25 -27.99
CA PHE A 515 -27.86 11.90 -27.78
C PHE A 515 -27.36 11.05 -28.94
N TYR A 516 -26.05 10.94 -29.07
CA TYR A 516 -25.40 10.22 -30.14
C TYR A 516 -24.37 9.26 -29.57
N LYS A 517 -24.34 8.04 -30.10
CA LYS A 517 -23.36 7.00 -29.77
C LYS A 517 -22.59 6.60 -31.01
N ALA A 518 -21.34 6.23 -30.87
CA ALA A 518 -20.60 5.58 -31.94
C ALA A 518 -21.02 4.10 -32.00
N ASN A 519 -21.14 3.54 -33.20
CA ASN A 519 -21.49 2.13 -33.36
C ASN A 519 -20.36 1.22 -32.83
N GLY A 520 -20.73 0.16 -32.11
CA GLY A 520 -19.78 -0.71 -31.40
C GLY A 520 -19.22 -0.13 -30.09
N TYR A 521 -19.78 0.96 -29.56
CA TYR A 521 -19.42 1.54 -28.26
C TYR A 521 -20.64 1.58 -27.32
N PRO A 522 -20.44 1.41 -26.00
CA PRO A 522 -21.53 1.23 -25.05
C PRO A 522 -22.51 2.41 -25.02
N SER A 523 -23.80 2.08 -24.91
CA SER A 523 -24.92 3.04 -24.89
C SER A 523 -24.81 4.01 -23.71
N HIS A 524 -25.53 5.13 -23.74
CA HIS A 524 -25.47 6.08 -22.62
C HIS A 524 -26.12 5.45 -21.36
N ASP A 525 -27.01 4.47 -21.51
CA ASP A 525 -27.55 3.73 -20.37
C ASP A 525 -26.56 2.69 -19.86
N GLU A 526 -25.70 2.11 -20.69
CA GLU A 526 -24.63 1.23 -20.23
C GLU A 526 -23.52 2.00 -19.51
N VAL A 527 -23.11 3.16 -20.05
CA VAL A 527 -22.10 4.01 -19.41
C VAL A 527 -22.66 4.71 -18.17
N ALA A 528 -23.92 5.16 -18.20
CA ALA A 528 -24.59 5.72 -17.03
C ALA A 528 -25.04 4.65 -16.04
N ALA A 529 -25.33 3.41 -16.44
CA ALA A 529 -25.56 2.31 -15.50
C ALA A 529 -24.25 1.84 -14.87
N SER A 530 -23.12 1.89 -15.59
CA SER A 530 -21.78 1.66 -15.02
C SER A 530 -21.39 2.80 -14.07
N ALA A 531 -21.60 4.06 -14.47
CA ALA A 531 -21.35 5.22 -13.61
C ALA A 531 -22.40 5.38 -12.49
N ALA A 532 -23.62 4.84 -12.64
CA ALA A 532 -24.63 4.80 -11.60
C ALA A 532 -24.45 3.57 -10.71
N THR A 533 -23.89 2.45 -11.16
CA THR A 533 -23.41 1.43 -10.20
C THR A 533 -22.24 1.97 -9.39
N GLU A 534 -21.39 2.84 -9.97
CA GLU A 534 -20.36 3.60 -9.25
C GLU A 534 -20.95 4.69 -8.31
N ASN A 535 -22.05 5.38 -8.67
CA ASN A 535 -22.61 6.48 -7.86
C ASN A 535 -23.82 6.10 -6.95
N TYR A 536 -24.50 4.97 -7.20
CA TYR A 536 -25.63 4.47 -6.40
C TYR A 536 -25.12 3.57 -5.27
N ALA A 537 -23.97 2.91 -5.45
CA ALA A 537 -23.21 2.33 -4.33
C ALA A 537 -22.78 3.41 -3.32
N ASP A 538 -22.43 4.61 -3.80
CA ASP A 538 -22.05 5.77 -2.98
C ASP A 538 -23.23 6.48 -2.28
N LYS A 539 -24.50 6.08 -2.53
CA LYS A 539 -25.68 6.71 -1.92
C LYS A 539 -26.64 5.79 -1.15
N VAL A 540 -26.52 4.47 -1.28
CA VAL A 540 -27.41 3.55 -0.55
C VAL A 540 -26.86 3.16 0.83
N GLU A 541 -25.57 3.35 1.12
CA GLU A 541 -25.01 3.15 2.48
C GLU A 541 -24.65 4.48 3.19
N GLY A 542 -25.35 5.56 2.83
CA GLY A 542 -25.38 6.82 3.60
C GLY A 542 -26.66 6.99 4.42
N GLY A 543 -27.36 5.89 4.74
CA GLY A 543 -28.52 5.82 5.61
C GLY A 543 -28.29 4.84 6.75
#